data_AF-A0A3B5A4P9-F1
#
_entry.id   AF-A0A3B5A4P9-F1
#
_cell.length_a   1.000
_cell.length_b   1.000
_cell.length_c   1.000
_cell.angle_alpha   90.00
_cell.angle_beta   90.00
_cell.angle_gamma   90.00
#
_symmetry.space_group_name_H-M   'P 1'
#
loop_
_entity.id
_entity.type
_entity.pdbx_description
1 polymer ?
#
loop_
_entity_poly.entity_id
_entity_poly.type
_entity_poly.pdbx_seq_one_letter_code
_entity_poly.pdbx_strand_id
1 'polypeptide(L)'
;MPVQTRKNRRGRYERYVNGRHLNLDDLKQEAQHLGNQYLSKENIPEYPHPEFHVAHLKHDTDQWGLRGIRRDEGFRFPHNSSRDPHRGILLWWSLAVSPDEVKAAETRLLQQKFSNLTEDQAAMHPNFLYKFTTSPAFSEKSRLGSYRFTFPLEEVLEAYRLQFCSGDQPVMRVYETVLYKQEVQHTVLVHSPANQELFSKYPLLTDDPNAVCVYKDGRFIWRPYAISETHGCKLICRPEKNQMDVQMSLTMFYIWDNVAIAPHVDKQVLDFDADQLRKNLKFCDPGEVPIGTFESLEDAENQVKSLWPDCDSPLEKECSLEQRFMDLRLVLVGRTGSGKSSSGNIILGRDAFSAGGAAAENTQCCLQTKKVFNWEVTIVDTPGLSETMERQSEILKCIDMLASGPHAFLLVIKVGTLTDEEQDTVRQMEEIFGKNVWRHTIVVLTHDDQPETDVQILDRTKTELKKILPCRVEDRCYVLNNKQQVWDLLDKVAAENNVYSVKDRVIRVPDLRLVLVGRTGSGKSSSGNIILRKDAFITCRAAASPSSGNAQCCLQTKKVFK
;
A
#
# COMPACT_ATOMS: atom_id res chain seq x y z
N MET A 1 4.10 12.49 38.52
CA MET A 1 2.76 12.73 39.10
C MET A 1 2.03 11.41 39.15
N PRO A 2 1.26 11.12 40.21
CA PRO A 2 0.53 9.86 40.33
C PRO A 2 -0.55 9.72 39.25
N VAL A 3 -0.94 8.46 38.97
CA VAL A 3 -2.06 8.16 38.07
C VAL A 3 -3.36 8.77 38.60
N GLN A 4 -4.06 9.49 37.72
CA GLN A 4 -5.32 10.12 38.01
C GLN A 4 -6.47 9.41 37.28
N THR A 5 -7.70 9.59 37.75
CA THR A 5 -8.90 9.05 37.10
C THR A 5 -9.80 10.18 36.63
N ARG A 6 -10.38 10.05 35.43
CA ARG A 6 -11.34 11.01 34.88
C ARG A 6 -12.43 10.31 34.10
N LYS A 7 -13.55 11.01 33.88
CA LYS A 7 -14.61 10.58 32.97
C LYS A 7 -14.36 11.20 31.60
N ASN A 8 -14.21 10.39 30.56
CA ASN A 8 -13.98 10.86 29.20
C ASN A 8 -15.27 11.34 28.53
N ARG A 9 -15.15 11.87 27.30
CA ARG A 9 -16.29 12.43 26.54
C ARG A 9 -17.41 11.41 26.28
N ARG A 10 -17.11 10.11 26.31
CA ARG A 10 -18.08 9.02 26.17
C ARG A 10 -18.71 8.61 27.50
N GLY A 11 -18.45 9.38 28.55
CA GLY A 11 -18.94 9.09 29.88
C GLY A 11 -18.27 7.89 30.56
N ARG A 12 -17.12 7.43 30.07
CA ARG A 12 -16.41 6.26 30.62
C ARG A 12 -15.24 6.69 31.48
N TYR A 13 -14.98 5.97 32.57
CA TYR A 13 -13.82 6.21 33.41
C TYR A 13 -12.55 5.70 32.72
N GLU A 14 -11.54 6.56 32.67
CA GLU A 14 -10.19 6.25 32.20
C GLU A 14 -9.15 6.77 33.19
N ARG A 15 -7.98 6.14 33.17
CA ARG A 15 -6.84 6.49 34.01
C ARG A 15 -5.82 7.23 33.17
N TYR A 16 -5.12 8.20 33.72
CA TYR A 16 -4.17 8.99 32.95
C TYR A 16 -3.04 9.60 33.78
N VAL A 17 -1.92 9.89 33.13
CA VAL A 17 -0.75 10.58 33.67
C VAL A 17 -0.40 11.75 32.76
N ASN A 18 -0.49 12.97 33.28
CA ASN A 18 -0.15 14.18 32.52
C ASN A 18 1.37 14.35 32.36
N GLY A 19 1.79 14.90 31.23
CA GLY A 19 3.16 15.34 30.98
C GLY A 19 4.20 14.23 30.85
N ARG A 20 3.76 12.97 30.73
CA ARG A 20 4.66 11.81 30.58
C ARG A 20 4.11 10.85 29.55
N HIS A 21 5.00 10.26 28.77
CA HIS A 21 4.76 9.01 28.06
C HIS A 21 5.40 7.90 28.87
N LEU A 22 4.59 7.10 29.55
CA LEU A 22 5.09 6.01 30.39
C LEU A 22 5.40 4.79 29.53
N ASN A 23 6.60 4.24 29.64
CA ASN A 23 6.83 2.89 29.14
C ASN A 23 6.04 1.84 29.95
N LEU A 24 6.05 0.58 29.51
CA LEU A 24 5.34 -0.49 30.18
C LEU A 24 5.74 -0.67 31.66
N ASP A 25 7.02 -0.61 31.97
CA ASP A 25 7.52 -0.83 33.33
C ASP A 25 7.14 0.32 34.27
N ASP A 26 7.32 1.56 33.82
CA ASP A 26 6.85 2.77 34.47
C ASP A 26 5.34 2.72 34.68
N LEU A 27 4.58 2.26 33.68
CA LEU A 27 3.13 2.15 33.76
C LEU A 27 2.71 1.08 34.77
N LYS A 28 3.38 -0.07 34.82
CA LYS A 28 3.14 -1.11 35.84
C LYS A 28 3.43 -0.59 37.24
N GLN A 29 4.53 0.14 37.43
CA GLN A 29 4.88 0.73 38.72
C GLN A 29 3.86 1.77 39.16
N GLU A 30 3.53 2.73 38.30
CA GLU A 30 2.60 3.82 38.58
C GLU A 30 1.15 3.29 38.75
N ALA A 31 0.79 2.21 38.05
CA ALA A 31 -0.55 1.62 38.08
C ALA A 31 -0.68 0.40 39.02
N GLN A 32 0.34 0.02 39.79
CA GLN A 32 0.34 -1.24 40.57
C GLN A 32 -0.87 -1.36 41.51
N HIS A 33 -1.30 -0.22 42.07
CA HIS A 33 -2.37 -0.14 43.06
C HIS A 33 -3.77 -0.13 42.43
N LEU A 34 -3.86 -0.12 41.09
CA LEU A 34 -5.12 0.09 40.36
C LEU A 34 -5.81 -1.22 39.96
N GLY A 35 -5.19 -2.38 40.20
CA GLY A 35 -5.78 -3.70 39.94
C GLY A 35 -6.19 -3.92 38.48
N ASN A 36 -5.45 -3.38 37.51
CA ASN A 36 -5.73 -3.67 36.09
C ASN A 36 -5.20 -5.07 35.74
N GLN A 37 -6.12 -6.02 35.55
CA GLN A 37 -5.82 -7.42 35.24
C GLN A 37 -4.96 -7.64 33.99
N TYR A 38 -4.99 -6.72 33.02
CA TYR A 38 -4.21 -6.83 31.78
C TYR A 38 -2.75 -6.42 32.01
N LEU A 39 -2.52 -5.37 32.80
CA LEU A 39 -1.18 -4.89 33.17
C LEU A 39 -0.42 -5.87 34.06
N SER A 40 -1.14 -6.56 34.96
CA SER A 40 -0.57 -7.51 35.91
C SER A 40 -0.32 -8.91 35.31
N LYS A 41 -0.45 -9.09 33.99
CA LYS A 41 -0.12 -10.37 33.36
C LYS A 41 1.39 -10.57 33.30
N GLU A 42 1.85 -11.72 33.79
CA GLU A 42 3.28 -12.07 33.86
C GLU A 42 3.71 -13.06 32.76
N ASN A 43 2.82 -13.98 32.37
CA ASN A 43 3.14 -15.05 31.41
C ASN A 43 2.85 -14.65 29.96
N ILE A 44 3.54 -13.63 29.46
CA ILE A 44 3.34 -13.15 28.08
C ILE A 44 4.26 -13.90 27.12
N PRO A 45 3.73 -14.53 26.05
CA PRO A 45 4.57 -15.12 25.02
C PRO A 45 5.54 -14.08 24.43
N GLU A 46 6.71 -14.56 24.01
CA GLU A 46 7.73 -13.73 23.36
C GLU A 46 7.13 -12.89 22.23
N TYR A 47 7.45 -11.60 22.26
CA TYR A 47 6.77 -10.57 21.48
C TYR A 47 7.76 -9.70 20.69
N PRO A 48 7.45 -9.30 19.45
CA PRO A 48 8.34 -8.42 18.69
C PRO A 48 8.33 -7.01 19.28
N HIS A 49 9.50 -6.37 19.30
CA HIS A 49 9.67 -4.97 19.72
C HIS A 49 10.17 -4.13 18.55
N PRO A 50 9.34 -3.90 17.53
CA PRO A 50 9.72 -3.12 16.35
C PRO A 50 9.76 -1.63 16.66
N GLU A 51 10.45 -0.90 15.79
CA GLU A 51 10.33 0.56 15.69
C GLU A 51 9.52 0.88 14.42
N PHE A 52 8.53 1.76 14.48
CA PHE A 52 7.77 2.20 13.29
C PHE A 52 8.12 3.63 12.96
N HIS A 53 8.37 3.90 11.68
CA HIS A 53 8.60 5.25 11.18
C HIS A 53 7.35 5.67 10.42
N VAL A 54 6.45 6.36 11.11
CA VAL A 54 5.10 6.62 10.65
C VAL A 54 5.01 8.00 10.01
N ALA A 55 4.53 8.03 8.77
CA ALA A 55 4.37 9.23 7.96
C ALA A 55 2.92 9.56 7.63
N HIS A 56 1.94 8.85 8.19
CA HIS A 56 0.52 9.09 7.95
C HIS A 56 -0.28 9.19 9.25
N LEU A 57 -1.33 10.00 9.21
CA LEU A 57 -2.31 10.16 10.27
C LEU A 57 -3.68 9.73 9.78
N LYS A 58 -4.49 9.16 10.67
CA LYS A 58 -5.89 8.83 10.40
C LYS A 58 -6.85 9.52 11.35
N HIS A 59 -8.02 9.85 10.80
CA HIS A 59 -9.16 10.38 11.52
C HIS A 59 -10.42 9.61 11.14
N ASP A 60 -10.98 8.89 12.11
CA ASP A 60 -12.19 8.09 11.94
C ASP A 60 -13.42 8.87 12.40
N THR A 61 -14.48 8.87 11.59
CA THR A 61 -15.71 9.59 11.86
C THR A 61 -16.95 8.84 11.39
N ASP A 62 -18.09 9.21 11.98
CA ASP A 62 -19.41 8.78 11.53
C ASP A 62 -19.98 9.69 10.44
N GLN A 63 -21.20 9.36 10.02
CA GLN A 63 -22.00 10.10 9.04
C GLN A 63 -22.12 11.60 9.34
N TRP A 64 -22.28 11.96 10.62
CA TRP A 64 -22.47 13.35 11.03
C TRP A 64 -21.16 14.13 10.95
N GLY A 65 -20.08 13.53 11.42
CA GLY A 65 -18.76 14.15 11.31
C GLY A 65 -18.29 14.25 9.86
N LEU A 66 -18.61 13.29 8.98
CA LEU A 66 -18.35 13.42 7.54
C LEU A 66 -19.03 14.65 6.95
N ARG A 67 -20.34 14.83 7.22
CA ARG A 67 -21.09 16.01 6.75
C ARG A 67 -20.54 17.31 7.34
N GLY A 68 -20.14 17.28 8.61
CA GLY A 68 -19.49 18.40 9.28
C GLY A 68 -18.18 18.79 8.60
N ILE A 69 -17.29 17.82 8.36
CA ILE A 69 -16.00 18.02 7.70
C ILE A 69 -16.19 18.57 6.29
N ARG A 70 -17.15 18.03 5.52
CA ARG A 70 -17.45 18.55 4.17
C ARG A 70 -18.00 19.98 4.20
N ARG A 71 -18.91 20.28 5.14
CA ARG A 71 -19.53 21.60 5.27
C ARG A 71 -18.52 22.66 5.70
N ASP A 72 -17.66 22.29 6.64
CA ASP A 72 -16.69 23.20 7.24
C ASP A 72 -15.37 23.22 6.44
N GLU A 73 -15.25 22.40 5.39
CA GLU A 73 -14.05 22.23 4.53
C GLU A 73 -12.78 21.90 5.32
N GLY A 74 -12.94 21.13 6.39
CA GLY A 74 -11.83 20.78 7.26
C GLY A 74 -12.26 20.17 8.59
N PHE A 75 -11.30 20.02 9.49
CA PHE A 75 -11.50 19.34 10.77
C PHE A 75 -11.61 20.35 11.89
N ARG A 76 -12.62 20.19 12.76
CA ARG A 76 -12.82 21.07 13.92
C ARG A 76 -13.42 20.33 15.11
N PHE A 77 -13.31 20.97 16.27
CA PHE A 77 -13.94 20.48 17.48
C PHE A 77 -15.48 20.68 17.43
N PRO A 78 -16.32 19.70 17.86
CA PRO A 78 -17.77 19.86 17.86
C PRO A 78 -18.24 20.87 18.93
N HIS A 79 -18.96 21.93 18.52
CA HIS A 79 -19.42 23.01 19.41
C HIS A 79 -20.32 22.54 20.57
N ASN A 80 -21.04 21.43 20.42
CA ASN A 80 -22.04 20.98 21.39
C ASN A 80 -21.51 19.98 22.44
N SER A 81 -20.19 19.78 22.53
CA SER A 81 -19.60 18.78 23.42
C SER A 81 -18.74 19.38 24.54
N SER A 82 -19.37 19.54 25.72
CA SER A 82 -18.79 19.57 27.08
C SER A 82 -18.67 20.92 27.81
N ARG A 83 -19.05 20.88 29.11
CA ARG A 83 -18.81 21.89 30.18
C ARG A 83 -17.36 21.87 30.70
N ASP A 84 -16.39 21.44 29.89
CA ASP A 84 -14.98 21.32 30.27
C ASP A 84 -14.17 22.46 29.63
N PRO A 85 -13.62 23.40 30.43
CA PRO A 85 -12.95 24.60 29.93
C PRO A 85 -11.61 24.34 29.21
N HIS A 86 -11.03 23.14 29.29
CA HIS A 86 -9.74 22.82 28.64
C HIS A 86 -9.84 21.82 27.48
N ARG A 87 -11.01 21.23 27.22
CA ARG A 87 -11.16 20.17 26.19
C ARG A 87 -11.75 20.61 24.86
N GLY A 88 -12.16 21.87 24.69
CA GLY A 88 -12.79 22.35 23.46
C GLY A 88 -11.83 22.70 22.31
N ILE A 89 -10.54 22.39 22.45
CA ILE A 89 -9.47 23.03 21.68
C ILE A 89 -8.55 22.06 20.93
N LEU A 90 -8.65 20.74 21.15
CA LEU A 90 -7.77 19.74 20.53
C LEU A 90 -8.51 18.89 19.50
N LEU A 91 -7.94 18.78 18.31
CA LEU A 91 -8.29 17.79 17.29
C LEU A 91 -7.55 16.49 17.56
N TRP A 92 -8.21 15.35 17.42
CA TRP A 92 -7.60 14.05 17.73
C TRP A 92 -7.41 13.25 16.45
N TRP A 93 -6.16 12.88 16.18
CA TRP A 93 -5.75 12.02 15.09
C TRP A 93 -4.95 10.86 15.66
N SER A 94 -5.03 9.70 15.03
CA SER A 94 -4.20 8.55 15.38
C SER A 94 -3.09 8.39 14.36
N LEU A 95 -1.95 7.83 14.76
CA LEU A 95 -1.00 7.31 13.78
C LEU A 95 -1.67 6.25 12.89
N ALA A 96 -1.35 6.29 11.60
CA ALA A 96 -1.82 5.32 10.61
C ALA A 96 -0.62 4.58 10.03
N VAL A 97 -0.33 3.39 10.56
CA VAL A 97 0.84 2.64 10.10
C VAL A 97 0.50 1.89 8.81
N SER A 98 1.23 2.18 7.74
CA SER A 98 1.01 1.53 6.44
C SER A 98 1.65 0.13 6.37
N PRO A 99 1.21 -0.75 5.46
CA PRO A 99 1.88 -2.04 5.23
C PRO A 99 3.37 -1.91 4.92
N ASP A 100 3.75 -0.88 4.16
CA ASP A 100 5.15 -0.60 3.81
C ASP A 100 5.96 -0.21 5.05
N GLU A 101 5.37 0.57 5.96
CA GLU A 101 5.98 0.93 7.23
C GLU A 101 6.10 -0.28 8.18
N VAL A 102 5.16 -1.24 8.12
CA VAL A 102 5.27 -2.54 8.82
C VAL A 102 6.43 -3.36 8.24
N LYS A 103 6.55 -3.45 6.91
CA LYS A 103 7.65 -4.16 6.26
C LYS A 103 9.01 -3.54 6.61
N ALA A 104 9.11 -2.21 6.53
CA ALA A 104 10.33 -1.49 6.91
C ALA A 104 10.69 -1.68 8.39
N ALA A 105 9.68 -1.74 9.28
CA ALA A 105 9.87 -2.04 10.70
C ALA A 105 10.40 -3.45 10.92
N GLU A 106 9.91 -4.42 10.15
CA GLU A 106 10.40 -5.80 10.19
C GLU A 106 11.86 -5.91 9.71
N THR A 107 12.20 -5.29 8.59
CA THR A 107 13.58 -5.26 8.07
C THR A 107 14.55 -4.68 9.12
N ARG A 108 14.19 -3.55 9.75
CA ARG A 108 15.00 -2.94 10.81
C ARG A 108 15.13 -3.85 12.04
N LEU A 109 14.04 -4.51 12.45
CA LEU A 109 14.07 -5.46 13.55
C LEU A 109 14.99 -6.66 13.25
N LEU A 110 14.97 -7.17 12.02
CA LEU A 110 15.85 -8.26 11.59
C LEU A 110 17.33 -7.83 11.59
N GLN A 111 17.65 -6.66 11.04
CA GLN A 111 19.01 -6.12 11.04
C GLN A 111 19.54 -5.87 12.46
N GLN A 112 18.66 -5.42 13.37
CA GLN A 112 19.02 -5.23 14.77
C GLN A 112 19.30 -6.57 15.47
N LYS A 113 18.51 -7.62 15.18
CA LYS A 113 18.66 -8.94 15.80
C LYS A 113 19.82 -9.75 15.20
N PHE A 114 20.10 -9.58 13.92
CA PHE A 114 21.08 -10.35 13.17
C PHE A 114 22.07 -9.42 12.47
N SER A 115 23.19 -9.15 13.14
CA SER A 115 24.22 -8.22 12.65
C SER A 115 24.88 -8.58 11.31
N ASN A 116 24.77 -9.84 10.88
CA ASN A 116 25.30 -10.37 9.62
C ASN A 116 24.31 -10.31 8.45
N LEU A 117 23.05 -9.91 8.70
CA LEU A 117 22.00 -9.88 7.69
C LEU A 117 22.08 -8.57 6.90
N THR A 118 22.32 -8.67 5.60
CA THR A 118 22.27 -7.51 4.70
C THR A 118 20.85 -6.98 4.56
N GLU A 119 20.69 -5.73 4.15
CA GLU A 119 19.37 -5.12 3.89
C GLU A 119 18.54 -5.92 2.88
N ASP A 120 19.15 -6.36 1.78
CA ASP A 120 18.49 -7.19 0.77
C ASP A 120 18.02 -8.54 1.35
N GLN A 121 18.85 -9.20 2.16
CA GLN A 121 18.47 -10.46 2.80
C GLN A 121 17.36 -10.26 3.84
N ALA A 122 17.38 -9.15 4.59
CA ALA A 122 16.34 -8.83 5.56
C ALA A 122 15.01 -8.48 4.88
N ALA A 123 15.07 -7.80 3.73
CA ALA A 123 13.89 -7.49 2.92
C ALA A 123 13.28 -8.73 2.23
N MET A 124 14.06 -9.79 2.02
CA MET A 124 13.62 -11.09 1.48
C MET A 124 13.18 -12.09 2.56
N HIS A 125 13.30 -11.74 3.84
CA HIS A 125 12.87 -12.60 4.93
C HIS A 125 11.34 -12.77 4.91
N PRO A 126 10.79 -13.97 5.18
CA PRO A 126 9.35 -14.16 5.26
C PRO A 126 8.67 -13.21 6.27
N ASN A 127 7.61 -12.54 5.83
CA ASN A 127 6.89 -11.57 6.65
C ASN A 127 6.26 -12.25 7.87
N PHE A 128 6.54 -11.72 9.07
CA PHE A 128 6.04 -12.25 10.33
C PHE A 128 5.38 -11.19 11.21
N LEU A 129 5.81 -9.94 11.12
CA LEU A 129 5.40 -8.85 12.01
C LEU A 129 3.92 -8.53 11.86
N TYR A 130 3.37 -8.68 10.66
CA TYR A 130 1.95 -8.42 10.39
C TYR A 130 1.00 -9.29 11.25
N LYS A 131 1.46 -10.49 11.65
CA LYS A 131 0.71 -11.41 12.54
C LYS A 131 0.60 -10.89 13.97
N PHE A 132 1.40 -9.89 14.33
CA PHE A 132 1.37 -9.22 15.62
C PHE A 132 0.73 -7.83 15.53
N THR A 133 0.73 -7.17 14.37
CA THR A 133 0.15 -5.82 14.19
C THR A 133 -1.38 -5.85 14.06
N THR A 134 -2.08 -6.27 15.12
CA THR A 134 -3.54 -6.41 15.13
C THR A 134 -4.26 -5.34 15.95
N SER A 135 -3.53 -4.43 16.61
CA SER A 135 -4.14 -3.33 17.36
C SER A 135 -4.85 -2.33 16.44
N PRO A 136 -5.74 -1.48 16.99
CA PRO A 136 -6.43 -0.45 16.22
C PRO A 136 -5.54 0.52 15.43
N ALA A 137 -4.26 0.70 15.79
CA ALA A 137 -3.32 1.50 14.99
C ALA A 137 -3.12 0.94 13.57
N PHE A 138 -3.23 -0.38 13.43
CA PHE A 138 -3.00 -1.15 12.20
C PHE A 138 -4.30 -1.60 11.52
N SER A 139 -5.42 -1.55 12.24
CA SER A 139 -6.69 -2.07 11.74
C SER A 139 -7.29 -1.21 10.62
N GLU A 140 -7.80 -1.89 9.60
CA GLU A 140 -8.67 -1.38 8.53
C GLU A 140 -10.06 -1.00 9.04
N LYS A 141 -10.47 -1.56 10.17
CA LYS A 141 -11.76 -1.30 10.80
C LYS A 141 -11.70 -0.03 11.64
N SER A 142 -12.86 0.57 11.83
CA SER A 142 -13.02 1.75 12.67
C SER A 142 -13.93 1.43 13.85
N ARG A 143 -13.65 2.04 14.99
CA ARG A 143 -14.57 2.02 16.15
C ARG A 143 -15.44 3.26 16.21
N LEU A 144 -15.14 4.29 15.41
CA LEU A 144 -15.74 5.62 15.50
C LEU A 144 -16.79 5.91 14.42
N GLY A 145 -16.79 5.15 13.33
CA GLY A 145 -17.76 5.25 12.25
C GLY A 145 -17.21 4.77 10.91
N SER A 146 -18.07 4.76 9.90
CA SER A 146 -17.77 4.17 8.59
C SER A 146 -16.79 4.94 7.71
N TYR A 147 -16.31 6.12 8.14
CA TYR A 147 -15.50 6.99 7.29
C TYR A 147 -14.14 7.24 7.93
N ARG A 148 -13.07 7.03 7.16
CA ARG A 148 -11.70 7.30 7.58
C ARG A 148 -11.04 8.26 6.61
N PHE A 149 -10.47 9.33 7.15
CA PHE A 149 -9.54 10.19 6.43
C PHE A 149 -8.13 9.79 6.79
N THR A 150 -7.30 9.47 5.79
CA THR A 150 -5.87 9.16 6.00
C THR A 150 -5.02 10.16 5.24
N PHE A 151 -4.28 11.01 5.94
CA PHE A 151 -3.46 12.07 5.36
C PHE A 151 -1.97 11.81 5.59
N PRO A 152 -1.10 12.23 4.66
CA PRO A 152 0.32 12.38 4.95
C PRO A 152 0.53 13.35 6.12
N LEU A 153 1.37 12.95 7.07
CA LEU A 153 1.68 13.73 8.26
C LEU A 153 2.21 15.12 7.91
N GLU A 154 3.08 15.19 6.90
CA GLU A 154 3.65 16.43 6.41
C GLU A 154 2.58 17.42 5.92
N GLU A 155 1.56 16.93 5.20
CA GLU A 155 0.44 17.78 4.72
C GLU A 155 -0.37 18.34 5.90
N VAL A 156 -0.65 17.52 6.92
CA VAL A 156 -1.39 17.98 8.12
C VAL A 156 -0.59 19.01 8.91
N LEU A 157 0.71 18.76 9.13
CA LEU A 157 1.58 19.67 9.87
C LEU A 157 1.84 20.96 9.10
N GLU A 158 1.95 20.90 7.77
CA GLU A 158 2.11 22.09 6.93
C GLU A 158 0.83 22.94 6.91
N ALA A 159 -0.34 22.32 6.76
CA ALA A 159 -1.62 23.02 6.89
C ALA A 159 -1.72 23.70 8.27
N TYR A 160 -1.35 22.99 9.35
CA TYR A 160 -1.34 23.55 10.70
C TYR A 160 -0.32 24.69 10.86
N ARG A 161 0.87 24.56 10.27
CA ARG A 161 1.93 25.59 10.27
C ARG A 161 1.43 26.89 9.66
N LEU A 162 0.79 26.80 8.49
CA LEU A 162 0.31 27.96 7.76
C LEU A 162 -0.92 28.60 8.43
N GLN A 163 -1.87 27.80 8.90
CA GLN A 163 -3.15 28.31 9.42
C GLN A 163 -3.08 28.75 10.90
N PHE A 164 -2.27 28.08 11.73
CA PHE A 164 -2.26 28.29 13.18
C PHE A 164 -0.94 28.85 13.72
N CYS A 165 0.16 28.67 12.99
CA CYS A 165 1.50 29.04 13.46
C CYS A 165 2.08 30.26 12.75
N SER A 166 1.31 30.95 11.89
CA SER A 166 1.81 32.07 11.08
C SER A 166 3.06 31.72 10.25
N GLY A 167 3.21 30.45 9.86
CA GLY A 167 4.38 29.93 9.16
C GLY A 167 5.52 29.42 10.06
N ASP A 168 5.48 29.64 11.37
CA ASP A 168 6.51 29.11 12.27
C ASP A 168 6.31 27.61 12.53
N GLN A 169 7.40 26.89 12.79
CA GLN A 169 7.34 25.45 13.05
C GLN A 169 6.46 25.14 14.29
N PRO A 170 5.51 24.19 14.19
CA PRO A 170 4.68 23.80 15.32
C PRO A 170 5.52 23.21 16.47
N VAL A 171 5.13 23.49 17.70
CA VAL A 171 5.80 22.95 18.90
C VAL A 171 5.12 21.66 19.32
N MET A 172 5.91 20.60 19.51
CA MET A 172 5.44 19.29 19.96
C MET A 172 5.79 19.05 21.43
N ARG A 173 4.81 18.53 22.19
CA ARG A 173 4.94 18.28 23.63
C ARG A 173 4.38 16.93 24.03
N VAL A 174 4.95 16.38 25.09
CA VAL A 174 4.46 15.18 25.77
C VAL A 174 3.21 15.56 26.57
N TYR A 175 2.02 15.20 26.08
CA TYR A 175 0.75 15.62 26.68
C TYR A 175 0.32 14.70 27.84
N GLU A 176 0.10 13.43 27.56
CA GLU A 176 -0.31 12.44 28.57
C GLU A 176 -0.18 11.00 28.08
N THR A 177 -0.16 10.06 29.03
CA THR A 177 -0.49 8.64 28.82
C THR A 177 -1.88 8.36 29.39
N VAL A 178 -2.76 7.74 28.61
CA VAL A 178 -4.10 7.30 29.04
C VAL A 178 -4.18 5.79 29.01
N LEU A 179 -4.70 5.20 30.07
CA LEU A 179 -4.97 3.77 30.20
C LEU A 179 -6.48 3.54 30.30
N TYR A 180 -7.02 2.79 29.33
CA TYR A 180 -8.42 2.38 29.30
C TYR A 180 -8.58 0.90 28.95
N LYS A 181 -8.94 0.07 29.94
CA LYS A 181 -8.99 -1.40 29.80
C LYS A 181 -7.63 -1.95 29.33
N GLN A 182 -7.55 -2.37 28.06
CA GLN A 182 -6.35 -2.90 27.40
C GLN A 182 -5.54 -1.82 26.67
N GLU A 183 -6.16 -0.67 26.37
CA GLU A 183 -5.55 0.37 25.54
C GLU A 183 -4.66 1.30 26.38
N VAL A 184 -3.43 1.51 25.92
CA VAL A 184 -2.49 2.53 26.39
C VAL A 184 -2.30 3.54 25.27
N GLN A 185 -2.81 4.75 25.44
CA GLN A 185 -2.69 5.83 24.46
C GLN A 185 -1.65 6.86 24.91
N HIS A 186 -0.61 7.06 24.12
CA HIS A 186 0.35 8.15 24.26
C HIS A 186 -0.10 9.33 23.41
N THR A 187 -0.25 10.50 24.01
CA THR A 187 -0.73 11.68 23.28
C THR A 187 0.39 12.70 23.11
N VAL A 188 0.65 13.10 21.87
CA VAL A 188 1.52 14.23 21.53
C VAL A 188 0.64 15.46 21.31
N LEU A 189 0.89 16.52 22.06
CA LEU A 189 0.26 17.82 21.84
C LEU A 189 1.05 18.57 20.77
N VAL A 190 0.36 19.13 19.79
CA VAL A 190 0.94 20.05 18.79
C VAL A 190 0.29 21.42 18.97
N HIS A 191 1.10 22.47 19.14
CA HIS A 191 0.57 23.82 19.31
C HIS A 191 1.42 24.87 18.59
N SER A 192 0.78 25.99 18.24
CA SER A 192 1.46 27.19 17.76
C SER A 192 2.48 27.73 18.78
N PRO A 193 3.66 28.20 18.35
CA PRO A 193 4.62 28.87 19.24
C PRO A 193 4.02 30.03 20.03
N ALA A 194 3.00 30.71 19.50
CA ALA A 194 2.26 31.76 20.21
C ALA A 194 1.59 31.29 21.52
N ASN A 195 1.32 29.99 21.64
CA ASN A 195 0.70 29.37 22.82
C ASN A 195 1.73 28.71 23.77
N GLN A 196 3.01 29.08 23.68
CA GLN A 196 4.09 28.50 24.49
C GLN A 196 3.80 28.56 25.99
N GLU A 197 3.31 29.69 26.50
CA GLU A 197 3.02 29.87 27.92
C GLU A 197 1.88 28.96 28.39
N LEU A 198 0.82 28.84 27.57
CA LEU A 198 -0.35 28.02 27.87
C LEU A 198 -0.01 26.54 28.08
N PHE A 199 0.96 26.03 27.33
CA PHE A 199 1.35 24.62 27.36
C PHE A 199 2.72 24.35 28.01
N SER A 200 3.31 25.36 28.65
CA SER A 200 4.63 25.31 29.31
C SER A 200 4.76 24.19 30.36
N LYS A 201 3.66 23.77 30.98
CA LYS A 201 3.62 22.67 31.96
C LYS A 201 3.88 21.28 31.36
N TYR A 202 3.72 21.11 30.05
CA TYR A 202 3.96 19.85 29.35
C TYR A 202 5.38 19.83 28.79
N PRO A 203 6.20 18.79 29.01
CA PRO A 203 7.56 18.74 28.48
C PRO A 203 7.59 18.80 26.94
N LEU A 204 8.66 19.34 26.37
CA LEU A 204 8.91 19.25 24.92
C LEU A 204 9.11 17.78 24.52
N LEU A 205 8.62 17.41 23.34
CA LEU A 205 8.95 16.13 22.73
C LEU A 205 10.40 16.20 22.23
N THR A 206 11.28 15.39 22.82
CA THR A 206 12.72 15.39 22.50
C THR A 206 13.11 14.10 21.78
N ASP A 207 14.22 14.11 21.03
CA ASP A 207 14.76 12.94 20.33
C ASP A 207 15.48 12.01 21.33
N ASP A 208 14.72 11.44 22.26
CA ASP A 208 15.18 10.41 23.20
C ASP A 208 15.01 9.02 22.56
N PRO A 209 16.08 8.23 22.37
CA PRO A 209 16.00 6.89 21.79
C PRO A 209 15.18 5.90 22.63
N ASN A 210 14.99 6.17 23.92
CA ASN A 210 14.22 5.31 24.82
C ASN A 210 12.76 5.76 24.98
N ALA A 211 12.38 6.90 24.39
CA ALA A 211 11.01 7.37 24.42
C ALA A 211 10.10 6.52 23.52
N VAL A 212 8.87 6.31 23.98
CA VAL A 212 7.83 5.55 23.27
C VAL A 212 7.50 6.18 21.91
N CYS A 213 7.54 7.50 21.83
CA CYS A 213 7.29 8.22 20.59
C CYS A 213 8.18 9.46 20.53
N VAL A 214 8.83 9.68 19.39
CA VAL A 214 9.57 10.91 19.08
C VAL A 214 9.19 11.40 17.69
N TYR A 215 9.45 12.67 17.40
CA TYR A 215 9.29 13.24 16.06
C TYR A 215 10.65 13.63 15.51
N LYS A 216 11.00 13.09 14.34
CA LYS A 216 12.31 13.28 13.71
C LYS A 216 12.20 13.13 12.20
N ASP A 217 12.91 13.98 11.46
CA ASP A 217 13.02 13.92 9.99
C ASP A 217 11.66 13.81 9.27
N GLY A 218 10.67 14.59 9.74
CA GLY A 218 9.33 14.63 9.16
C GLY A 218 8.41 13.46 9.53
N ARG A 219 8.83 12.56 10.44
CA ARG A 219 8.10 11.33 10.80
C ARG A 219 7.98 11.17 12.30
N PHE A 220 6.94 10.45 12.73
CA PHE A 220 6.89 9.94 14.10
C PHE A 220 7.61 8.60 14.17
N ILE A 221 8.59 8.49 15.04
CA ILE A 221 9.20 7.22 15.39
C ILE A 221 8.47 6.68 16.61
N TRP A 222 7.74 5.57 16.43
CA TRP A 222 6.94 4.93 17.45
C TRP A 222 7.55 3.58 17.84
N ARG A 223 7.80 3.38 19.14
CA ARG A 223 8.38 2.17 19.75
C ARG A 223 7.38 1.55 20.71
N PRO A 224 6.38 0.80 20.20
CA PRO A 224 5.39 0.16 21.05
C PRO A 224 5.97 -1.00 21.84
N TYR A 225 5.40 -1.24 23.03
CA TYR A 225 5.62 -2.45 23.82
C TYR A 225 4.68 -3.57 23.39
N ALA A 226 3.47 -3.22 22.94
CA ALA A 226 2.47 -4.16 22.47
C ALA A 226 1.69 -3.59 21.28
N ILE A 227 1.66 -4.34 20.18
CA ILE A 227 1.03 -3.98 18.90
C ILE A 227 -0.18 -4.86 18.53
N SER A 228 -0.57 -5.80 19.39
CA SER A 228 -1.66 -6.75 19.17
C SER A 228 -2.81 -6.46 20.10
N GLU A 229 -4.03 -6.32 19.57
CA GLU A 229 -5.21 -6.25 20.43
C GLU A 229 -5.38 -7.53 21.23
N THR A 230 -5.29 -8.67 20.55
CA THR A 230 -5.28 -10.00 21.17
C THR A 230 -4.04 -10.76 20.72
N HIS A 231 -3.27 -11.29 21.67
CA HIS A 231 -2.06 -12.07 21.39
C HIS A 231 -2.44 -13.53 21.14
N GLY A 232 -2.28 -14.03 19.92
CA GLY A 232 -2.48 -15.46 19.57
C GLY A 232 -1.20 -16.18 19.15
N CYS A 233 -0.07 -15.48 19.21
CA CYS A 233 1.18 -15.90 18.58
C CYS A 233 2.35 -15.72 19.56
N LYS A 234 3.38 -16.54 19.39
CA LYS A 234 4.69 -16.43 20.03
C LYS A 234 5.75 -16.23 18.95
N LEU A 235 6.64 -15.28 19.16
CA LEU A 235 7.81 -15.08 18.31
C LEU A 235 8.91 -16.08 18.68
N ILE A 236 9.50 -16.71 17.66
CA ILE A 236 10.59 -17.67 17.83
C ILE A 236 11.81 -17.14 17.09
N CYS A 237 12.83 -16.73 17.82
CA CYS A 237 14.10 -16.32 17.25
C CYS A 237 15.04 -17.53 17.13
N ARG A 238 15.63 -17.73 15.94
CA ARG A 238 16.63 -18.75 15.66
C ARG A 238 17.92 -18.09 15.17
N PRO A 239 18.78 -17.61 16.08
CA PRO A 239 20.01 -16.89 15.73
C PRO A 239 20.93 -17.65 14.78
N GLU A 240 21.11 -18.95 14.98
CA GLU A 240 21.94 -19.82 14.15
C GLU A 240 21.50 -19.87 12.67
N LYS A 241 20.24 -19.56 12.40
CA LYS A 241 19.64 -19.59 11.06
C LYS A 241 19.29 -18.20 10.53
N ASN A 242 19.60 -17.13 11.27
CA ASN A 242 19.18 -15.77 10.95
C ASN A 242 17.66 -15.68 10.68
N GLN A 243 16.85 -16.44 11.43
CA GLN A 243 15.44 -16.66 11.13
C GLN A 243 14.54 -16.25 12.30
N MET A 244 13.45 -15.56 11.97
CA MET A 244 12.34 -15.25 12.87
C MET A 244 11.10 -16.02 12.43
N ASP A 245 10.62 -16.92 13.28
CA ASP A 245 9.43 -17.73 13.04
C ASP A 245 8.29 -17.32 13.98
N VAL A 246 7.06 -17.69 13.60
CA VAL A 246 5.85 -17.47 14.42
C VAL A 246 5.23 -18.81 14.78
N GLN A 247 4.97 -19.01 16.06
CA GLN A 247 4.28 -20.19 16.57
C GLN A 247 2.93 -19.78 17.16
N MET A 248 1.86 -20.53 16.88
CA MET A 248 0.57 -20.33 17.54
C MET A 248 0.67 -20.59 19.04
N SER A 249 0.02 -19.73 19.82
CA SER A 249 -0.02 -19.80 21.27
C SER A 249 -1.45 -19.67 21.78
N LEU A 250 -1.64 -19.85 23.08
CA LEU A 250 -2.94 -19.61 23.70
C LEU A 250 -3.30 -18.13 23.57
N THR A 251 -4.55 -17.87 23.17
CA THR A 251 -5.09 -16.52 23.05
C THR A 251 -5.01 -15.78 24.38
N MET A 252 -4.37 -14.63 24.38
CA MET A 252 -4.25 -13.77 25.54
C MET A 252 -4.69 -12.34 25.27
N PHE A 253 -5.55 -11.86 26.15
CA PHE A 253 -5.90 -10.46 26.32
C PHE A 253 -4.80 -9.75 27.09
N TYR A 254 -3.95 -8.98 26.42
CA TYR A 254 -2.90 -8.17 27.03
C TYR A 254 -3.14 -6.69 26.72
N ILE A 255 -2.32 -5.80 27.25
CA ILE A 255 -2.39 -4.40 26.84
C ILE A 255 -1.88 -4.22 25.41
N TRP A 256 -2.20 -3.09 24.80
CA TRP A 256 -1.67 -2.65 23.52
C TRP A 256 -1.56 -1.12 23.47
N ASP A 257 -0.58 -0.65 22.71
CA ASP A 257 -0.22 0.76 22.61
C ASP A 257 -0.86 1.42 21.39
N ASN A 258 -1.08 2.72 21.51
CA ASN A 258 -1.48 3.60 20.43
C ASN A 258 -0.88 5.00 20.64
N VAL A 259 -0.66 5.73 19.56
CA VAL A 259 -0.21 7.12 19.61
C VAL A 259 -1.26 8.02 18.96
N ALA A 260 -1.68 9.04 19.72
CA ALA A 260 -2.57 10.08 19.25
C ALA A 260 -1.82 11.41 19.10
N ILE A 261 -2.07 12.12 18.01
CA ILE A 261 -1.59 13.47 17.76
C ILE A 261 -2.74 14.43 18.00
N ALA A 262 -2.50 15.45 18.82
CA ALA A 262 -3.51 16.38 19.28
C ALA A 262 -3.19 17.83 18.92
N PRO A 263 -3.45 18.30 17.68
CA PRO A 263 -3.27 19.70 17.31
C PRO A 263 -4.25 20.62 18.05
N HIS A 264 -3.73 21.73 18.56
CA HIS A 264 -4.50 22.77 19.22
C HIS A 264 -5.09 23.76 18.21
N VAL A 265 -6.41 23.83 18.10
CA VAL A 265 -7.12 24.67 17.11
C VAL A 265 -8.04 25.74 17.70
N ASP A 266 -8.14 25.87 19.03
CA ASP A 266 -8.97 26.89 19.71
C ASP A 266 -10.36 27.13 19.07
N LYS A 267 -11.05 26.03 18.70
CA LYS A 267 -12.37 25.98 18.02
C LYS A 267 -12.42 26.44 16.56
N GLN A 268 -11.29 26.78 15.95
CA GLN A 268 -11.18 27.03 14.51
C GLN A 268 -11.18 25.70 13.72
N VAL A 269 -11.31 25.81 12.41
CA VAL A 269 -11.21 24.69 11.47
C VAL A 269 -9.76 24.59 11.01
N LEU A 270 -9.25 23.35 10.94
CA LEU A 270 -8.05 23.03 10.17
C LEU A 270 -8.50 22.67 8.76
N ASP A 271 -8.34 23.62 7.85
CA ASP A 271 -8.91 23.60 6.50
C ASP A 271 -8.09 22.74 5.54
N PHE A 272 -8.78 22.06 4.63
CA PHE A 272 -8.21 21.30 3.52
C PHE A 272 -9.06 21.49 2.27
N ASP A 273 -8.44 21.41 1.11
CA ASP A 273 -9.17 21.48 -0.16
C ASP A 273 -10.17 20.32 -0.29
N ALA A 274 -11.32 20.56 -0.94
CA ALA A 274 -12.38 19.57 -1.07
C ALA A 274 -11.93 18.30 -1.81
N ASP A 275 -11.04 18.42 -2.80
CA ASP A 275 -10.47 17.29 -3.52
C ASP A 275 -9.48 16.54 -2.65
N GLN A 276 -8.70 17.24 -1.82
CA GLN A 276 -7.81 16.60 -0.83
C GLN A 276 -8.62 15.78 0.18
N LEU A 277 -9.72 16.33 0.71
CA LEU A 277 -10.61 15.61 1.61
C LEU A 277 -11.18 14.35 0.94
N ARG A 278 -11.70 14.47 -0.29
CA ARG A 278 -12.28 13.34 -1.02
C ARG A 278 -11.24 12.27 -1.36
N LYS A 279 -10.05 12.67 -1.80
CA LYS A 279 -8.94 11.77 -2.16
C LYS A 279 -8.48 10.92 -0.98
N ASN A 280 -8.47 11.51 0.21
CA ASN A 280 -7.99 10.85 1.43
C ASN A 280 -9.09 10.10 2.19
N LEU A 281 -10.33 10.06 1.67
CA LEU A 281 -11.48 9.43 2.31
C LEU A 281 -11.67 7.97 1.85
N LYS A 282 -11.85 7.08 2.83
CA LYS A 282 -12.17 5.67 2.63
C LYS A 282 -13.30 5.20 3.54
N PHE A 283 -13.93 4.09 3.13
CA PHE A 283 -14.91 3.37 3.92
C PHE A 283 -14.26 2.37 4.88
N CYS A 284 -14.77 2.28 6.11
CA CYS A 284 -14.34 1.33 7.12
C CYS A 284 -15.51 0.47 7.63
N ASP A 285 -15.26 -0.83 7.78
CA ASP A 285 -16.17 -1.71 8.51
C ASP A 285 -16.12 -1.42 10.03
N PRO A 286 -17.17 -1.79 10.79
CA PRO A 286 -17.16 -1.72 12.24
C PRO A 286 -16.13 -2.68 12.85
N GLY A 287 -15.26 -2.13 13.69
CA GLY A 287 -14.33 -2.87 14.54
C GLY A 287 -15.02 -3.49 15.76
N GLU A 288 -14.27 -4.27 16.54
CA GLU A 288 -14.81 -4.87 17.76
C GLU A 288 -15.22 -3.81 18.78
N VAL A 289 -16.41 -4.00 19.35
CA VAL A 289 -17.04 -3.04 20.28
C VAL A 289 -17.13 -1.64 19.65
N PRO A 290 -17.93 -1.46 18.58
CA PRO A 290 -18.10 -0.18 17.91
C PRO A 290 -18.68 0.85 18.88
N ILE A 291 -18.26 2.10 18.71
CA ILE A 291 -18.62 3.22 19.59
C ILE A 291 -19.45 4.25 18.83
N GLY A 292 -19.10 4.51 17.57
CA GLY A 292 -19.88 5.37 16.69
C GLY A 292 -20.96 4.62 15.91
N THR A 293 -21.58 5.32 14.96
CA THR A 293 -22.58 4.77 14.04
C THR A 293 -21.96 4.34 12.73
N PHE A 294 -22.46 3.25 12.16
CA PHE A 294 -21.97 2.66 10.93
C PHE A 294 -23.09 2.51 9.92
N GLU A 295 -22.73 2.66 8.65
CA GLU A 295 -23.61 2.54 7.49
C GLU A 295 -23.13 1.40 6.59
N SER A 296 -24.01 0.93 5.71
CA SER A 296 -23.60 0.01 4.64
C SER A 296 -22.67 0.72 3.65
N LEU A 297 -21.86 -0.04 2.90
CA LEU A 297 -21.00 0.55 1.85
C LEU A 297 -21.83 1.29 0.80
N GLU A 298 -22.99 0.74 0.41
CA GLU A 298 -23.91 1.36 -0.55
C GLU A 298 -24.46 2.70 -0.04
N ASP A 299 -24.90 2.76 1.22
CA ASP A 299 -25.36 4.01 1.83
C ASP A 299 -24.23 5.04 1.92
N ALA A 300 -23.03 4.60 2.27
CA ALA A 300 -21.85 5.45 2.35
C ALA A 300 -21.43 6.01 0.99
N GLU A 301 -21.47 5.19 -0.06
CA GLU A 301 -21.23 5.62 -1.45
C GLU A 301 -22.25 6.66 -1.90
N ASN A 302 -23.54 6.41 -1.66
CA ASN A 302 -24.61 7.35 -1.98
C ASN A 302 -24.42 8.69 -1.25
N GLN A 303 -24.01 8.63 0.02
CA GLN A 303 -23.73 9.82 0.79
C GLN A 303 -22.49 10.58 0.26
N VAL A 304 -21.38 9.89 -0.02
CA VAL A 304 -20.18 10.54 -0.56
C VAL A 304 -20.47 11.16 -1.92
N LYS A 305 -21.24 10.50 -2.78
CA LYS A 305 -21.67 11.03 -4.08
C LYS A 305 -22.53 12.29 -3.95
N SER A 306 -23.37 12.38 -2.92
CA SER A 306 -24.15 13.58 -2.61
C SER A 306 -23.27 14.75 -2.12
N LEU A 307 -22.22 14.44 -1.36
CA LEU A 307 -21.30 15.44 -0.79
C LEU A 307 -20.22 15.93 -1.79
N TRP A 308 -19.84 15.07 -2.74
CA TRP A 308 -18.89 15.36 -3.83
C TRP A 308 -19.48 14.94 -5.19
N PRO A 309 -20.46 15.71 -5.72
CA PRO A 309 -21.15 15.36 -6.96
C PRO A 309 -20.25 15.41 -8.20
N ASP A 310 -19.16 16.19 -8.15
CA ASP A 310 -18.20 16.35 -9.24
C ASP A 310 -17.12 15.25 -9.27
N CYS A 311 -17.11 14.34 -8.30
CA CYS A 311 -16.13 13.27 -8.20
C CYS A 311 -16.74 11.91 -8.56
N ASP A 312 -16.40 11.38 -9.74
CA ASP A 312 -16.91 10.09 -10.23
C ASP A 312 -16.18 8.87 -9.65
N SER A 313 -15.11 9.07 -8.87
CA SER A 313 -14.38 7.94 -8.28
C SER A 313 -15.25 7.24 -7.22
N PRO A 314 -15.24 5.90 -7.15
CA PRO A 314 -15.96 5.17 -6.11
C PRO A 314 -15.34 5.40 -4.72
N LEU A 315 -16.10 5.15 -3.67
CA LEU A 315 -15.57 5.20 -2.30
C LEU A 315 -14.82 3.90 -2.03
N GLU A 316 -13.49 3.97 -2.01
CA GLU A 316 -12.67 2.80 -1.72
C GLU A 316 -12.86 2.34 -0.27
N LYS A 317 -12.91 1.03 -0.08
CA LYS A 317 -12.89 0.39 1.23
C LYS A 317 -11.45 0.25 1.73
N GLU A 318 -11.23 0.52 3.01
CA GLU A 318 -9.95 0.24 3.65
C GLU A 318 -9.69 -1.27 3.70
N CYS A 319 -8.50 -1.69 3.26
CA CYS A 319 -8.11 -3.10 3.20
C CYS A 319 -7.31 -3.49 4.44
N SER A 320 -7.52 -4.71 4.95
CA SER A 320 -6.77 -5.21 6.11
C SER A 320 -5.30 -5.43 5.80
N LEU A 321 -4.45 -5.31 6.83
CA LEU A 321 -3.04 -5.70 6.70
C LEU A 321 -2.94 -7.18 6.31
N GLU A 322 -3.75 -8.04 6.94
CA GLU A 322 -3.80 -9.45 6.59
C GLU A 322 -4.08 -9.64 5.09
N GLN A 323 -5.09 -8.97 4.53
CA GLN A 323 -5.33 -9.00 3.09
C GLN A 323 -4.14 -8.49 2.30
N ARG A 324 -3.45 -7.42 2.75
CA ARG A 324 -2.26 -6.91 2.04
C ARG A 324 -1.08 -7.91 2.04
N PHE A 325 -0.95 -8.72 3.09
CA PHE A 325 0.11 -9.74 3.21
C PHE A 325 -0.35 -11.14 2.73
N MET A 326 -1.65 -11.35 2.52
CA MET A 326 -2.25 -12.62 2.14
C MET A 326 -2.88 -12.59 0.75
N ASP A 327 -3.02 -11.43 0.12
CA ASP A 327 -3.40 -11.28 -1.29
C ASP A 327 -2.16 -11.45 -2.18
N LEU A 328 -2.25 -12.34 -3.17
CA LEU A 328 -1.21 -12.57 -4.16
C LEU A 328 -1.79 -12.35 -5.55
N ARG A 329 -1.11 -11.53 -6.35
CA ARG A 329 -1.56 -11.07 -7.67
C ARG A 329 -0.50 -11.49 -8.67
N LEU A 330 -0.83 -12.48 -9.48
CA LEU A 330 0.11 -13.16 -10.36
C LEU A 330 -0.28 -12.87 -11.81
N VAL A 331 0.70 -12.58 -12.66
CA VAL A 331 0.49 -12.42 -14.10
C VAL A 331 1.22 -13.55 -14.80
N LEU A 332 0.50 -14.41 -15.50
CA LEU A 332 1.08 -15.48 -16.30
C LEU A 332 1.54 -14.88 -17.62
N VAL A 333 2.82 -14.98 -17.95
CA VAL A 333 3.40 -14.51 -19.21
C VAL A 333 4.18 -15.63 -19.87
N GLY A 334 4.27 -15.60 -21.19
CA GLY A 334 4.88 -16.70 -21.94
C GLY A 334 4.28 -16.82 -23.32
N ARG A 335 4.94 -17.59 -24.17
CA ARG A 335 4.48 -17.89 -25.53
C ARG A 335 3.13 -18.62 -25.54
N THR A 336 2.38 -18.51 -26.64
CA THR A 336 1.21 -19.36 -26.87
C THR A 336 1.58 -20.84 -26.82
N GLY A 337 0.76 -21.65 -26.13
CA GLY A 337 1.02 -23.07 -25.94
C GLY A 337 2.09 -23.42 -24.90
N SER A 338 2.64 -22.45 -24.15
CA SER A 338 3.59 -22.74 -23.06
C SER A 338 2.94 -23.34 -21.79
N GLY A 339 1.61 -23.43 -21.75
CA GLY A 339 0.88 -23.99 -20.62
C GLY A 339 0.41 -22.99 -19.56
N LYS A 340 0.38 -21.68 -19.88
CA LYS A 340 -0.08 -20.62 -18.96
C LYS A 340 -1.42 -20.94 -18.29
N SER A 341 -2.48 -21.13 -19.07
CA SER A 341 -3.81 -21.44 -18.57
C SER A 341 -3.82 -22.69 -17.68
N SER A 342 -3.07 -23.74 -18.05
CA SER A 342 -2.91 -24.96 -17.24
C SER A 342 -2.22 -24.68 -15.91
N SER A 343 -1.12 -23.92 -15.90
CA SER A 343 -0.44 -23.50 -14.67
C SER A 343 -1.35 -22.67 -13.77
N GLY A 344 -2.15 -21.76 -14.34
CA GLY A 344 -3.16 -20.99 -13.61
C GLY A 344 -4.20 -21.90 -12.94
N ASN A 345 -4.68 -22.93 -13.65
CA ASN A 345 -5.63 -23.90 -13.12
C ASN A 345 -5.02 -24.76 -12.00
N ILE A 346 -3.76 -25.16 -12.13
CA ILE A 346 -3.02 -25.90 -11.10
C ILE A 346 -2.87 -25.05 -9.83
N ILE A 347 -2.46 -23.79 -9.96
CA ILE A 347 -2.32 -22.87 -8.83
C ILE A 347 -3.66 -22.66 -8.13
N LEU A 348 -4.74 -22.41 -8.89
CA LEU A 348 -6.07 -22.22 -8.32
C LEU A 348 -6.69 -23.55 -7.85
N GLY A 349 -6.18 -24.70 -8.25
CA GLY A 349 -6.76 -26.01 -7.99
C GLY A 349 -8.21 -26.14 -8.50
N ARG A 350 -8.52 -25.55 -9.65
CA ARG A 350 -9.78 -25.69 -10.41
C ARG A 350 -9.56 -25.29 -11.87
N ASP A 351 -10.42 -25.76 -12.76
CA ASP A 351 -10.44 -25.34 -14.17
C ASP A 351 -11.08 -23.96 -14.32
N ALA A 352 -10.29 -22.90 -14.12
CA ALA A 352 -10.72 -21.49 -14.22
C ALA A 352 -10.41 -20.86 -15.58
N PHE A 353 -9.40 -21.39 -16.29
CA PHE A 353 -8.93 -20.96 -17.59
C PHE A 353 -9.09 -22.08 -18.62
N SER A 354 -9.47 -21.74 -19.85
CA SER A 354 -9.65 -22.72 -20.93
C SER A 354 -8.31 -23.16 -21.50
N ALA A 355 -7.86 -24.37 -21.17
CA ALA A 355 -6.56 -24.92 -21.56
C ALA A 355 -6.53 -25.66 -22.92
N GLY A 356 -7.62 -25.66 -23.72
CA GLY A 356 -7.67 -26.37 -25.00
C GLY A 356 -8.72 -25.88 -26.01
N GLY A 357 -8.41 -26.02 -27.30
CA GLY A 357 -9.31 -25.71 -28.44
C GLY A 357 -9.26 -24.26 -28.94
N ALA A 358 -10.09 -23.91 -29.94
CA ALA A 358 -10.18 -22.62 -30.65
C ALA A 358 -10.32 -21.35 -29.76
N ALA A 359 -10.48 -21.51 -28.44
CA ALA A 359 -10.39 -20.43 -27.45
C ALA A 359 -8.95 -20.02 -27.08
N ALA A 360 -7.93 -20.80 -27.47
CA ALA A 360 -6.51 -20.45 -27.35
C ALA A 360 -6.10 -19.26 -28.24
N GLU A 361 -6.99 -18.81 -29.12
CA GLU A 361 -6.83 -17.65 -30.01
C GLU A 361 -7.38 -16.33 -29.41
N ASN A 362 -7.89 -16.36 -28.17
CA ASN A 362 -8.45 -15.17 -27.54
C ASN A 362 -7.38 -14.08 -27.36
N THR A 363 -7.67 -12.88 -27.88
CA THR A 363 -6.86 -11.67 -27.74
C THR A 363 -6.99 -11.01 -26.36
N GLN A 364 -7.86 -11.52 -25.48
CA GLN A 364 -8.19 -10.94 -24.17
C GLN A 364 -7.58 -11.72 -23.01
N CYS A 365 -7.12 -11.00 -21.99
CA CYS A 365 -6.69 -11.63 -20.74
C CYS A 365 -7.91 -12.10 -19.94
N CYS A 366 -7.72 -13.16 -19.14
CA CYS A 366 -8.71 -13.64 -18.20
C CYS A 366 -8.23 -13.43 -16.77
N LEU A 367 -9.08 -12.86 -15.91
CA LEU A 367 -8.78 -12.64 -14.49
C LEU A 367 -9.62 -13.60 -13.65
N GLN A 368 -8.96 -14.31 -12.74
CA GLN A 368 -9.62 -15.24 -11.82
C GLN A 368 -9.06 -15.09 -10.41
N THR A 369 -9.95 -15.07 -9.41
CA THR A 369 -9.58 -14.99 -7.99
C THR A 369 -10.13 -16.19 -7.23
N LYS A 370 -9.30 -16.79 -6.37
CA LYS A 370 -9.71 -17.85 -5.44
C LYS A 370 -8.83 -17.86 -4.20
N LYS A 371 -9.41 -18.24 -3.06
CA LYS A 371 -8.63 -18.58 -1.87
C LYS A 371 -7.89 -19.92 -2.06
N VAL A 372 -6.57 -19.89 -2.01
CA VAL A 372 -5.67 -21.05 -2.12
C VAL A 372 -4.80 -21.09 -0.87
N PHE A 373 -4.92 -22.18 -0.09
CA PHE A 373 -4.39 -22.26 1.27
C PHE A 373 -4.91 -21.09 2.14
N ASN A 374 -4.00 -20.23 2.59
CA ASN A 374 -4.33 -19.05 3.37
C ASN A 374 -4.31 -17.76 2.51
N TRP A 375 -3.91 -17.83 1.25
CA TRP A 375 -3.83 -16.66 0.37
C TRP A 375 -5.09 -16.47 -0.46
N GLU A 376 -5.49 -15.22 -0.68
CA GLU A 376 -6.40 -14.85 -1.77
C GLU A 376 -5.53 -14.67 -3.02
N VAL A 377 -5.67 -15.55 -4.01
CA VAL A 377 -4.81 -15.54 -5.20
C VAL A 377 -5.62 -15.06 -6.40
N THR A 378 -5.23 -13.90 -6.94
CA THR A 378 -5.69 -13.38 -8.23
C THR A 378 -4.65 -13.72 -9.31
N ILE A 379 -5.10 -14.38 -10.38
CA ILE A 379 -4.26 -14.72 -11.53
C ILE A 379 -4.82 -14.03 -12.77
N VAL A 380 -3.94 -13.34 -13.49
CA VAL A 380 -4.19 -12.83 -14.85
C VAL A 380 -3.52 -13.78 -15.83
N ASP A 381 -4.33 -14.54 -16.56
CA ASP A 381 -3.88 -15.32 -17.71
C ASP A 381 -3.82 -14.41 -18.94
N THR A 382 -2.64 -14.30 -19.55
CA THR A 382 -2.41 -13.39 -20.68
C THR A 382 -2.38 -14.13 -22.02
N PRO A 383 -2.72 -13.47 -23.13
CA PRO A 383 -2.40 -13.97 -24.46
C PRO A 383 -0.89 -14.16 -24.65
N GLY A 384 -0.47 -14.91 -25.67
CA GLY A 384 0.95 -14.99 -26.04
C GLY A 384 1.54 -13.62 -26.36
N LEU A 385 2.69 -13.30 -25.75
CA LEU A 385 3.37 -12.01 -25.94
C LEU A 385 3.80 -11.78 -27.41
N SER A 386 4.13 -12.86 -28.14
CA SER A 386 4.77 -12.81 -29.46
C SER A 386 3.85 -12.43 -30.64
N GLU A 387 2.57 -12.12 -30.43
CA GLU A 387 1.60 -12.16 -31.54
C GLU A 387 1.11 -10.81 -32.09
N THR A 388 0.84 -9.74 -31.31
CA THR A 388 0.52 -8.39 -31.85
C THR A 388 0.62 -7.26 -30.81
N MET A 389 0.77 -6.00 -31.27
CA MET A 389 0.70 -4.78 -30.43
C MET A 389 -0.66 -4.63 -29.70
N GLU A 390 -1.76 -5.09 -30.31
CA GLU A 390 -3.10 -5.03 -29.72
C GLU A 390 -3.18 -5.88 -28.45
N ARG A 391 -2.59 -7.08 -28.47
CA ARG A 391 -2.52 -7.96 -27.29
C ARG A 391 -1.61 -7.39 -26.20
N GLN A 392 -0.48 -6.77 -26.57
CA GLN A 392 0.36 -6.07 -25.59
C GLN A 392 -0.41 -4.95 -24.87
N SER A 393 -1.21 -4.18 -25.60
CA SER A 393 -2.09 -3.17 -25.00
C SER A 393 -3.12 -3.80 -24.06
N GLU A 394 -3.68 -4.95 -24.42
CA GLU A 394 -4.67 -5.63 -23.59
C GLU A 394 -4.06 -6.18 -22.29
N ILE A 395 -2.85 -6.74 -22.36
CA ILE A 395 -2.09 -7.16 -21.18
C ILE A 395 -1.85 -5.97 -20.25
N LEU A 396 -1.45 -4.82 -20.79
CA LEU A 396 -1.22 -3.62 -20.01
C LEU A 396 -2.50 -3.14 -19.29
N LYS A 397 -3.65 -3.14 -19.99
CA LYS A 397 -4.95 -2.80 -19.39
C LYS A 397 -5.31 -3.76 -18.25
N CYS A 398 -5.11 -5.06 -18.44
CA CYS A 398 -5.43 -6.04 -17.40
C CYS A 398 -4.54 -5.90 -16.17
N ILE A 399 -3.27 -5.52 -16.37
CA ILE A 399 -2.38 -5.17 -15.26
C ILE A 399 -2.82 -3.86 -14.59
N ASP A 400 -3.34 -2.88 -15.35
CA ASP A 400 -3.87 -1.63 -14.78
C ASP A 400 -5.14 -1.83 -13.93
N MET A 401 -5.90 -2.90 -14.19
CA MET A 401 -7.03 -3.29 -13.34
C MET A 401 -6.58 -3.90 -12.00
N LEU A 402 -5.32 -4.32 -11.85
CA LEU A 402 -4.77 -4.73 -10.56
C LEU A 402 -4.46 -3.48 -9.75
N ALA A 403 -5.35 -3.07 -8.85
CA ALA A 403 -5.33 -1.78 -8.13
C ALA A 403 -3.97 -1.39 -7.50
N SER A 404 -3.16 -2.37 -7.10
CA SER A 404 -1.82 -2.16 -6.52
C SER A 404 -0.68 -2.67 -7.41
N GLY A 405 -0.95 -3.25 -8.59
CA GLY A 405 0.04 -3.90 -9.45
C GLY A 405 0.32 -5.35 -9.04
N PRO A 406 0.97 -6.14 -9.91
CA PRO A 406 1.20 -7.56 -9.67
C PRO A 406 2.34 -7.80 -8.67
N HIS A 407 2.20 -8.84 -7.87
CA HIS A 407 3.24 -9.31 -6.96
C HIS A 407 4.33 -10.11 -7.69
N ALA A 408 3.94 -10.89 -8.69
CA ALA A 408 4.90 -11.63 -9.52
C ALA A 408 4.41 -11.81 -10.96
N PHE A 409 5.38 -11.84 -11.87
CA PHE A 409 5.20 -12.34 -13.23
C PHE A 409 5.68 -13.80 -13.26
N LEU A 410 4.78 -14.72 -13.59
CA LEU A 410 5.14 -16.12 -13.79
C LEU A 410 5.45 -16.33 -15.27
N LEU A 411 6.73 -16.39 -15.61
CA LEU A 411 7.20 -16.69 -16.96
C LEU A 411 7.09 -18.20 -17.19
N VAL A 412 6.07 -18.60 -17.94
CA VAL A 412 5.76 -20.01 -18.19
C VAL A 412 6.50 -20.48 -19.44
N ILE A 413 7.41 -21.43 -19.25
CA ILE A 413 8.28 -22.00 -20.29
C ILE A 413 8.02 -23.51 -20.37
N LYS A 414 7.86 -24.01 -21.59
CA LYS A 414 7.68 -25.45 -21.80
C LYS A 414 9.05 -26.12 -21.89
N VAL A 415 9.27 -27.16 -21.10
CA VAL A 415 10.50 -27.95 -21.06
C VAL A 415 10.76 -28.55 -22.43
N GLY A 416 11.95 -28.29 -22.96
CA GLY A 416 12.36 -28.67 -24.31
C GLY A 416 13.55 -27.85 -24.79
N THR A 417 13.81 -27.90 -26.09
CA THR A 417 14.80 -27.02 -26.72
C THR A 417 14.27 -25.59 -26.75
N LEU A 418 15.03 -24.64 -26.20
CA LEU A 418 14.64 -23.24 -26.23
C LEU A 418 14.46 -22.76 -27.68
N THR A 419 13.32 -22.14 -27.97
CA THR A 419 13.01 -21.64 -29.31
C THR A 419 13.31 -20.14 -29.44
N ASP A 420 13.47 -19.66 -30.68
CA ASP A 420 13.60 -18.23 -30.95
C ASP A 420 12.39 -17.44 -30.40
N GLU A 421 11.20 -18.05 -30.40
CA GLU A 421 9.97 -17.46 -29.86
C GLU A 421 10.03 -17.22 -28.34
N GLU A 422 10.78 -18.05 -27.60
CA GLU A 422 11.01 -17.85 -26.16
C GLU A 422 12.00 -16.72 -25.92
N GLN A 423 13.04 -16.59 -26.75
CA GLN A 423 13.94 -15.44 -26.71
C GLN A 423 13.21 -14.14 -27.00
N ASP A 424 12.31 -14.14 -27.99
CA ASP A 424 11.50 -12.98 -28.32
C ASP A 424 10.54 -12.61 -27.18
N THR A 425 9.95 -13.60 -26.51
CA THR A 425 9.11 -13.38 -25.32
C THR A 425 9.89 -12.66 -24.21
N VAL A 426 11.12 -13.09 -23.94
CA VAL A 426 12.00 -12.48 -22.93
C VAL A 426 12.35 -11.04 -23.30
N ARG A 427 12.68 -10.77 -24.57
CA ARG A 427 12.96 -9.40 -25.05
C ARG A 427 11.73 -8.51 -24.89
N GLN A 428 10.56 -8.99 -25.27
CA GLN A 428 9.31 -8.22 -25.19
C GLN A 428 8.91 -7.91 -23.75
N MET A 429 9.17 -8.81 -22.79
CA MET A 429 8.95 -8.49 -21.38
C MET A 429 9.75 -7.25 -20.96
N GLU A 430 11.02 -7.13 -21.34
CA GLU A 430 11.80 -5.93 -21.07
C GLU A 430 11.28 -4.70 -21.82
N GLU A 431 10.84 -4.86 -23.07
CA GLU A 431 10.33 -3.74 -23.87
C GLU A 431 9.01 -3.18 -23.32
N ILE A 432 8.14 -4.02 -22.78
CA ILE A 432 6.83 -3.63 -22.26
C ILE A 432 6.92 -3.17 -20.80
N PHE A 433 7.60 -3.96 -19.96
CA PHE A 433 7.63 -3.77 -18.50
C PHE A 433 8.94 -3.16 -17.99
N GLY A 434 9.89 -2.86 -18.89
CA GLY A 434 11.20 -2.37 -18.49
C GLY A 434 12.05 -3.44 -17.78
N LYS A 435 13.32 -3.09 -17.52
CA LYS A 435 14.29 -4.03 -16.92
C LYS A 435 13.98 -4.40 -15.48
N ASN A 436 13.16 -3.62 -14.78
CA ASN A 436 12.77 -3.90 -13.39
C ASN A 436 11.81 -5.09 -13.26
N VAL A 437 11.17 -5.52 -14.36
CA VAL A 437 10.26 -6.67 -14.37
C VAL A 437 10.93 -7.93 -13.82
N TRP A 438 12.22 -8.12 -14.11
CA TRP A 438 12.99 -9.29 -13.69
C TRP A 438 13.15 -9.42 -12.18
N ARG A 439 13.04 -8.33 -11.41
CA ARG A 439 13.01 -8.42 -9.95
C ARG A 439 11.74 -9.09 -9.42
N HIS A 440 10.70 -9.15 -10.24
CA HIS A 440 9.38 -9.69 -9.93
C HIS A 440 9.04 -10.95 -10.74
N THR A 441 9.99 -11.46 -11.53
CA THR A 441 9.76 -12.63 -12.40
C THR A 441 10.19 -13.92 -11.70
N ILE A 442 9.32 -14.93 -11.75
CA ILE A 442 9.58 -16.32 -11.39
C ILE A 442 9.32 -17.18 -12.63
N VAL A 443 10.20 -18.14 -12.91
CA VAL A 443 10.05 -19.05 -14.05
C VAL A 443 9.26 -20.28 -13.61
N VAL A 444 8.22 -20.62 -14.36
CA VAL A 444 7.43 -21.83 -14.18
C VAL A 444 7.66 -22.75 -15.37
N LEU A 445 8.18 -23.94 -15.11
CA LEU A 445 8.43 -24.95 -16.12
C LEU A 445 7.23 -25.89 -16.26
N THR A 446 6.78 -26.11 -17.49
CA THR A 446 5.71 -27.05 -17.85
C THR A 446 6.28 -28.16 -18.72
N HIS A 447 5.79 -29.39 -18.60
CA HIS A 447 6.23 -30.50 -19.46
C HIS A 447 5.07 -31.41 -19.83
N ASP A 448 5.18 -32.11 -20.95
CA ASP A 448 4.25 -33.19 -21.30
C ASP A 448 4.86 -34.50 -20.76
N ASP A 449 4.22 -35.13 -19.75
CA ASP A 449 4.52 -36.45 -19.16
C ASP A 449 5.90 -37.03 -19.54
N GLN A 450 6.97 -36.38 -19.05
CA GLN A 450 8.35 -36.83 -19.25
C GLN A 450 8.68 -37.90 -18.19
N PRO A 451 9.53 -38.89 -18.51
CA PRO A 451 10.01 -39.87 -17.54
C PRO A 451 11.03 -39.29 -16.53
N GLU A 452 11.47 -38.05 -16.74
CA GLU A 452 12.48 -37.34 -15.92
C GLU A 452 11.89 -36.84 -14.61
N THR A 453 12.70 -36.76 -13.54
CA THR A 453 12.25 -36.16 -12.27
C THR A 453 12.30 -34.63 -12.34
N ASP A 454 11.48 -33.94 -11.53
CA ASP A 454 11.44 -32.47 -11.47
C ASP A 454 12.84 -31.85 -11.27
N VAL A 455 13.71 -32.51 -10.48
CA VAL A 455 15.10 -32.06 -10.24
C VAL A 455 15.95 -32.14 -11.52
N GLN A 456 15.82 -33.22 -12.29
CA GLN A 456 16.55 -33.39 -13.55
C GLN A 456 16.10 -32.39 -14.61
N ILE A 457 14.78 -32.15 -14.69
CA ILE A 457 14.18 -31.14 -15.56
C ILE A 457 14.73 -29.75 -15.22
N LEU A 458 14.78 -29.43 -13.92
CA LEU A 458 15.23 -28.14 -13.44
C LEU A 458 16.71 -27.89 -13.77
N ASP A 459 17.59 -28.84 -13.48
CA ASP A 459 19.05 -28.70 -13.71
C ASP A 459 19.39 -28.57 -15.19
N ARG A 460 18.74 -29.38 -16.04
CA ARG A 460 18.90 -29.32 -17.50
C ARG A 460 18.43 -27.97 -18.05
N THR A 461 17.23 -27.55 -17.67
CA THR A 461 16.60 -26.35 -18.23
C THR A 461 17.27 -25.08 -17.73
N LYS A 462 17.73 -25.04 -16.47
CA LYS A 462 18.47 -23.90 -15.90
C LYS A 462 19.68 -23.52 -16.76
N THR A 463 20.45 -24.49 -17.25
CA THR A 463 21.64 -24.24 -18.08
C THR A 463 21.29 -23.52 -19.38
N GLU A 464 20.19 -23.91 -20.01
CA GLU A 464 19.70 -23.27 -21.24
C GLU A 464 19.11 -21.88 -20.94
N LEU A 465 18.36 -21.74 -19.85
CA LEU A 465 17.78 -20.47 -19.43
C LEU A 465 18.83 -19.38 -19.14
N LYS A 466 20.03 -19.74 -18.67
CA LYS A 466 21.14 -18.77 -18.48
C LYS A 466 21.55 -18.03 -19.74
N LYS A 467 21.24 -18.60 -20.92
CA LYS A 467 21.57 -17.99 -22.21
C LYS A 467 20.61 -16.86 -22.57
N ILE A 468 19.40 -16.86 -22.02
CA ILE A 468 18.32 -15.98 -22.43
C ILE A 468 17.81 -15.07 -21.30
N LEU A 469 17.85 -15.52 -20.05
CA LEU A 469 17.40 -14.75 -18.89
C LEU A 469 18.55 -14.01 -18.19
N PRO A 470 18.29 -12.88 -17.53
CA PRO A 470 19.28 -12.24 -16.67
C PRO A 470 19.64 -13.10 -15.45
N CYS A 471 20.89 -13.02 -14.98
CA CYS A 471 21.44 -13.86 -13.91
C CYS A 471 20.62 -13.89 -12.61
N ARG A 472 19.78 -12.89 -12.33
CA ARG A 472 18.95 -12.82 -11.11
C ARG A 472 17.63 -13.59 -11.19
N VAL A 473 17.22 -14.07 -12.36
CA VAL A 473 15.95 -14.80 -12.57
C VAL A 473 16.17 -16.31 -12.56
N GLU A 474 17.37 -16.75 -12.92
CA GLU A 474 17.75 -18.17 -13.07
C GLU A 474 17.54 -19.01 -11.80
N ASP A 475 17.76 -18.43 -10.62
CA ASP A 475 17.60 -19.13 -9.34
C ASP A 475 16.14 -19.29 -8.90
N ARG A 476 15.19 -18.68 -9.63
CA ARG A 476 13.75 -18.65 -9.32
C ARG A 476 12.95 -19.49 -10.31
N CYS A 477 13.31 -20.77 -10.43
CA CYS A 477 12.64 -21.73 -11.32
C CYS A 477 11.84 -22.78 -10.52
N TYR A 478 10.59 -23.02 -10.91
CA TYR A 478 9.68 -23.97 -10.26
C TYR A 478 9.02 -24.90 -11.28
N VAL A 479 8.75 -26.14 -10.87
CA VAL A 479 7.86 -27.07 -11.57
C VAL A 479 6.57 -27.20 -10.73
N LEU A 480 5.40 -27.11 -11.36
CA LEU A 480 4.10 -27.11 -10.67
C LEU A 480 3.28 -28.34 -11.06
N ASN A 481 3.40 -29.41 -10.30
CA ASN A 481 2.69 -30.68 -10.52
C ASN A 481 1.80 -31.08 -9.34
N ASN A 482 2.02 -30.51 -8.15
CA ASN A 482 1.27 -30.87 -6.94
C ASN A 482 1.04 -29.68 -6.00
N LYS A 483 0.23 -29.90 -4.96
CA LYS A 483 -0.13 -28.88 -3.96
C LYS A 483 1.08 -28.35 -3.17
N GLN A 484 2.09 -29.17 -2.88
CA GLN A 484 3.26 -28.72 -2.13
C GLN A 484 4.07 -27.70 -2.95
N GLN A 485 4.26 -27.97 -4.23
CA GLN A 485 4.97 -27.04 -5.13
C GLN A 485 4.22 -25.71 -5.33
N VAL A 486 2.89 -25.77 -5.41
CA VAL A 486 2.06 -24.56 -5.43
C VAL A 486 2.23 -23.78 -4.12
N TRP A 487 2.26 -24.47 -2.97
CA TRP A 487 2.53 -23.84 -1.68
C TRP A 487 3.92 -23.18 -1.66
N ASP A 488 4.97 -23.88 -2.09
CA ASP A 488 6.35 -23.37 -2.11
C ASP A 488 6.48 -22.13 -3.01
N LEU A 489 5.78 -22.10 -4.16
CA LEU A 489 5.71 -20.94 -5.04
C LEU A 489 5.01 -19.76 -4.38
N LEU A 490 3.80 -19.98 -3.85
CA LEU A 490 3.01 -18.90 -3.24
C LEU A 490 3.66 -18.36 -1.97
N ASP A 491 4.26 -19.22 -1.15
CA ASP A 491 5.04 -18.85 0.02
C ASP A 491 6.26 -18.01 -0.39
N LYS A 492 6.93 -18.37 -1.49
CA LYS A 492 8.02 -17.57 -2.06
C LYS A 492 7.56 -16.18 -2.50
N VAL A 493 6.45 -16.08 -3.24
CA VAL A 493 5.90 -14.78 -3.67
C VAL A 493 5.48 -13.94 -2.46
N ALA A 494 4.83 -14.56 -1.46
CA ALA A 494 4.40 -13.90 -0.24
C ALA A 494 5.59 -13.44 0.63
N ALA A 495 6.68 -14.20 0.66
CA ALA A 495 7.90 -13.83 1.37
C ALA A 495 8.57 -12.63 0.69
N GLU A 496 8.65 -12.61 -0.64
CA GLU A 496 9.22 -11.47 -1.37
C GLU A 496 8.36 -10.20 -1.20
N ASN A 497 7.03 -10.36 -1.14
CA ASN A 497 6.03 -9.28 -0.97
C ASN A 497 6.42 -8.02 -1.78
N ASN A 498 6.82 -8.25 -3.03
CA ASN A 498 7.36 -7.24 -3.90
C ASN A 498 6.28 -6.89 -4.91
N VAL A 499 5.94 -5.61 -5.01
CA VAL A 499 4.84 -5.17 -5.86
C VAL A 499 5.42 -4.42 -7.05
N TYR A 500 5.20 -4.96 -8.24
CA TYR A 500 5.68 -4.33 -9.47
C TYR A 500 4.92 -3.02 -9.72
N SER A 501 5.67 -1.91 -9.72
CA SER A 501 5.12 -0.59 -10.01
C SER A 501 4.81 -0.47 -11.50
N VAL A 502 3.54 -0.27 -11.80
CA VAL A 502 3.03 0.05 -13.15
C VAL A 502 3.71 1.28 -13.76
N LYS A 503 4.28 2.17 -12.94
CA LYS A 503 5.04 3.35 -13.39
C LYS A 503 6.42 3.02 -13.97
N ASP A 504 6.95 1.82 -13.74
CA ASP A 504 8.26 1.38 -14.25
C ASP A 504 8.21 0.91 -15.73
N ARG A 505 7.02 0.95 -16.35
CA ARG A 505 6.80 0.58 -17.76
C ARG A 505 7.58 1.48 -18.72
N VAL A 506 8.09 0.89 -19.78
CA VAL A 506 8.64 1.65 -20.92
C VAL A 506 7.50 1.91 -21.90
N ILE A 507 6.84 3.06 -21.79
CA ILE A 507 5.81 3.45 -22.76
C ILE A 507 6.51 3.80 -24.08
N ARG A 508 6.66 2.83 -24.98
CA ARG A 508 6.85 3.13 -26.41
C ARG A 508 5.49 3.49 -26.99
N VAL A 509 5.15 4.78 -26.99
CA VAL A 509 4.13 5.25 -27.94
C VAL A 509 4.75 5.07 -29.33
N PRO A 510 4.20 4.23 -30.21
CA PRO A 510 4.77 4.08 -31.54
C PRO A 510 4.76 5.43 -32.24
N ASP A 511 5.92 5.81 -32.74
CA ASP A 511 6.16 7.08 -33.43
C ASP A 511 5.35 7.07 -34.74
N LEU A 512 4.12 7.60 -34.73
CA LEU A 512 3.23 7.58 -35.89
C LEU A 512 3.71 8.59 -36.94
N ARG A 513 4.33 8.09 -38.01
CA ARG A 513 4.82 8.92 -39.13
C ARG A 513 3.80 8.92 -40.27
N LEU A 514 3.07 10.03 -40.40
CA LEU A 514 2.11 10.26 -41.48
C LEU A 514 2.75 11.13 -42.58
N VAL A 515 2.68 10.68 -43.83
CA VAL A 515 3.13 11.45 -45.00
C VAL A 515 1.92 11.81 -45.86
N LEU A 516 1.67 13.12 -46.01
CA LEU A 516 0.59 13.63 -46.86
C LEU A 516 1.13 13.88 -48.28
N VAL A 517 0.65 13.13 -49.27
CA VAL A 517 1.09 13.22 -50.68
C VAL A 517 -0.10 13.64 -51.56
N GLY A 518 0.17 14.47 -52.56
CA GLY A 518 -0.86 14.99 -53.47
C GLY A 518 -0.35 16.13 -54.33
N ARG A 519 -1.10 16.50 -55.38
CA ARG A 519 -0.75 17.60 -56.31
C ARG A 519 -0.65 18.96 -55.59
N THR A 520 0.07 19.92 -56.17
CA THR A 520 0.13 21.30 -55.65
C THR A 520 -1.28 21.87 -55.49
N GLY A 521 -1.56 22.51 -54.34
CA GLY A 521 -2.89 23.05 -54.03
C GLY A 521 -3.90 22.05 -53.45
N SER A 522 -3.58 20.76 -53.29
CA SER A 522 -4.52 19.73 -52.78
C SER A 522 -4.84 19.80 -51.28
N GLY A 523 -4.47 20.87 -50.59
CA GLY A 523 -4.79 21.05 -49.16
C GLY A 523 -3.89 20.34 -48.15
N LYS A 524 -2.80 19.67 -48.56
CA LYS A 524 -1.89 18.91 -47.65
C LYS A 524 -1.50 19.67 -46.38
N SER A 525 -1.05 20.93 -46.51
CA SER A 525 -0.64 21.77 -45.38
C SER A 525 -1.81 22.06 -44.42
N SER A 526 -3.01 22.28 -44.96
CA SER A 526 -4.22 22.52 -44.16
C SER A 526 -4.63 21.26 -43.40
N SER A 527 -4.61 20.10 -44.06
CA SER A 527 -4.88 18.81 -43.41
C SER A 527 -3.84 18.51 -42.32
N GLY A 528 -2.57 18.82 -42.57
CA GLY A 528 -1.50 18.71 -41.58
C GLY A 528 -1.75 19.54 -40.31
N ASN A 529 -2.17 20.80 -40.46
CA ASN A 529 -2.51 21.66 -39.32
C ASN A 529 -3.72 21.14 -38.53
N ILE A 530 -4.74 20.61 -39.23
CA ILE A 530 -5.93 20.02 -38.61
C ILE A 530 -5.54 18.79 -37.78
N ILE A 531 -4.76 17.87 -38.36
CA ILE A 531 -4.28 16.66 -37.67
C ILE A 531 -3.45 17.04 -36.45
N LEU A 532 -2.56 18.04 -36.59
CA LEU A 532 -1.72 18.51 -35.49
C LEU A 532 -2.46 19.45 -34.52
N ARG A 533 -3.70 19.88 -34.79
CA ARG A 533 -4.42 20.94 -34.05
C ARG A 533 -3.53 22.15 -33.68
N LYS A 534 -2.64 22.55 -34.59
CA LYS A 534 -1.77 23.73 -34.49
C LYS A 534 -1.38 24.20 -35.90
N ASP A 535 -1.10 25.47 -36.06
CA ASP A 535 -0.62 26.03 -37.33
C ASP A 535 0.88 25.76 -37.53
N ALA A 536 1.20 24.50 -37.84
CA ALA A 536 2.57 24.04 -38.05
C ALA A 536 3.06 24.21 -39.50
N PHE A 537 2.13 24.26 -40.45
CA PHE A 537 2.37 24.45 -41.88
C PHE A 537 1.71 25.73 -42.36
N ILE A 538 2.42 26.52 -43.17
CA ILE A 538 1.89 27.75 -43.74
C ILE A 538 0.85 27.41 -44.81
N THR A 539 -0.37 27.93 -44.68
CA THR A 539 -1.45 27.77 -45.66
C THR A 539 -1.62 29.08 -46.43
N CYS A 540 -1.09 29.14 -47.66
CA CYS A 540 -1.37 30.29 -48.53
C CYS A 540 -2.79 30.16 -49.08
N ARG A 541 -3.68 31.11 -48.77
CA ARG A 541 -4.95 31.27 -49.51
C ARG A 541 -4.62 31.70 -50.93
N ALA A 542 -5.20 31.01 -51.91
CA ALA A 542 -4.92 31.22 -53.32
C ALA A 542 -5.23 32.66 -53.75
N ALA A 543 -4.19 33.45 -54.00
CA ALA A 543 -4.22 34.61 -54.88
C ALA A 543 -2.86 34.75 -55.59
N ALA A 544 -2.90 34.46 -56.89
CA ALA A 544 -2.00 34.88 -57.98
C ALA A 544 -0.50 34.48 -58.01
N SER A 545 -0.16 33.87 -59.15
CA SER A 545 1.12 33.79 -59.89
C SER A 545 2.04 32.57 -59.65
N PRO A 546 2.48 31.89 -60.75
CA PRO A 546 3.36 30.74 -60.70
C PRO A 546 4.83 31.19 -60.79
N SER A 547 5.44 31.52 -59.66
CA SER A 547 6.91 31.62 -59.58
C SER A 547 7.47 30.32 -59.02
N SER A 548 8.30 29.67 -59.83
CA SER A 548 9.13 28.51 -59.49
C SER A 548 9.76 28.63 -58.09
N GLY A 549 9.29 27.78 -57.18
CA GLY A 549 9.89 27.62 -55.85
C GLY A 549 9.92 26.14 -55.51
N ASN A 550 11.12 25.61 -55.25
CA ASN A 550 11.34 24.22 -54.85
C ASN A 550 10.37 23.81 -53.74
N ALA A 551 9.63 22.72 -53.96
CA ALA A 551 8.77 22.13 -52.92
C ALA A 551 9.66 21.52 -51.83
N GLN A 552 9.82 22.23 -50.72
CA GLN A 552 10.58 21.75 -49.58
C GLN A 552 9.71 20.76 -48.78
N CYS A 553 10.25 19.56 -48.51
CA CYS A 553 9.61 18.59 -47.63
C CYS A 553 9.74 19.07 -46.18
N CYS A 554 8.62 19.26 -45.49
CA CYS A 554 8.61 19.77 -44.11
C CYS A 554 8.22 18.64 -43.14
N LEU A 555 9.07 18.38 -42.15
CA LEU A 555 8.79 17.45 -41.05
C LEU A 555 8.33 18.23 -39.82
N GLN A 556 7.24 17.79 -39.19
CA GLN A 556 6.71 18.39 -37.96
C GLN A 556 6.33 17.30 -36.97
N THR A 557 6.66 17.51 -35.70
CA THR A 557 6.35 16.58 -34.61
C THR A 557 5.39 17.21 -33.60
N LYS A 558 4.57 16.38 -32.99
CA LYS A 558 3.68 16.75 -31.87
C LYS A 558 3.53 15.55 -30.94
N LYS A 559 3.72 15.77 -29.64
CA LYS A 559 3.32 14.81 -28.61
C LYS A 559 1.80 14.84 -28.48
N VAL A 560 1.15 13.70 -28.70
CA VAL A 560 -0.30 13.54 -28.54
C VAL A 560 -0.48 12.46 -27.48
N PHE A 561 -1.17 12.81 -26.39
CA PHE A 561 -1.37 12.05 -25.15
C PHE A 561 -0.23 12.09 -24.12
N LYS A 562 -0.61 12.24 -22.86
CA LYS A 562 0.21 12.23 -21.64
C LYS A 562 -0.44 11.27 -20.67
#